data_AF-A0A7C6DQK5-F1
#
_entry.id   AF-A0A7C6DQK5-F1
#
_cell.length_a   1.000
_cell.length_b   1.000
_cell.length_c   1.000
_cell.angle_alpha   90.00
_cell.angle_beta   90.00
_cell.angle_gamma   90.00
#
_symmetry.space_group_name_H-M   'P 1'
#
loop_
_entity.id
_entity.type
_entity.pdbx_description
1 polymer ?
#
loop_
_entity_poly.entity_id
_entity_poly.type
_entity_poly.pdbx_seq_one_letter_code
_entity_poly.pdbx_strand_id
1 'polypeptide(L)'
;MRVISVIDTSICDYNLGNHIIMEAVYNVLNELFPQDFFVKLQYLEKYGKFSKRYMKISDLIFFGGTNSLSSEMNKYSQMGFSLLDLIYAKNKLVLLSVGWWQYQPLPNLYTRILLKNLLHKDYFHIVRDSYTAEMLRKVGILNVYNGSCVTTWNLTPEHCAQIPHVKSENVVITLTDYNKSPSDDFRLLEILVKHYKKVYIWIQGLGDMNYFKELIKDLREKEKNRIIVIPPKLYAYDEILANVELDYIGTRLHGGIRALQFKKRTLIIGIDNRAIEMHKDINLNVVKRGDTQSVINFIEGKYITELNIPFDVINKWKAQFK
;
A
#
# COMPACT_ATOMS: atom_id res chain seq x y z
N MET A 1 -20.33 -9.64 -22.01
CA MET A 1 -19.61 -10.04 -20.79
C MET A 1 -18.15 -10.24 -21.16
N ARG A 2 -17.30 -9.33 -20.70
CA ARG A 2 -15.84 -9.39 -20.87
C ARG A 2 -15.25 -10.38 -19.87
N VAL A 3 -14.08 -10.92 -20.20
CA VAL A 3 -13.23 -11.66 -19.26
C VAL A 3 -12.11 -10.73 -18.81
N ILE A 4 -12.11 -10.38 -17.52
CA ILE A 4 -11.13 -9.48 -16.94
C ILE A 4 -10.26 -10.28 -15.99
N SER A 5 -8.94 -10.26 -16.22
CA SER A 5 -8.00 -10.81 -15.24
C SER A 5 -7.51 -9.74 -14.29
N VAL A 6 -7.27 -10.13 -13.04
CA VAL A 6 -6.67 -9.28 -12.03
C VAL A 6 -5.47 -10.01 -11.45
N ILE A 7 -4.29 -9.39 -11.50
CA ILE A 7 -3.12 -9.88 -10.78
C ILE A 7 -3.34 -9.52 -9.31
N ASP A 8 -3.65 -10.53 -8.51
CA ASP A 8 -4.09 -10.37 -7.13
C ASP A 8 -2.91 -10.51 -6.19
N THR A 9 -2.48 -9.39 -5.62
CA THR A 9 -1.27 -9.33 -4.78
C THR A 9 -1.43 -9.99 -3.42
N SER A 10 -2.64 -10.45 -3.07
CA SER A 10 -2.89 -11.25 -1.86
C SER A 10 -2.68 -12.75 -2.10
N ILE A 11 -2.56 -13.19 -3.35
CA ILE A 11 -2.27 -14.59 -3.69
C ILE A 11 -0.77 -14.85 -3.48
N CYS A 12 -0.46 -15.90 -2.72
CA CYS A 12 0.91 -16.31 -2.37
C CYS A 12 1.72 -15.23 -1.63
N ASP A 13 1.04 -14.38 -0.86
CA ASP A 13 1.65 -13.29 -0.09
C ASP A 13 1.17 -13.32 1.37
N TYR A 14 2.08 -13.08 2.30
CA TYR A 14 1.76 -13.06 3.73
C TYR A 14 1.46 -11.65 4.26
N ASN A 15 1.71 -10.61 3.47
CA ASN A 15 1.64 -9.23 3.93
C ASN A 15 0.21 -8.72 3.87
N LEU A 16 -0.41 -8.54 5.04
CA LEU A 16 -1.79 -8.05 5.15
C LEU A 16 -2.00 -6.67 4.51
N GLY A 17 -0.95 -5.89 4.26
CA GLY A 17 -1.03 -4.66 3.47
C GLY A 17 -1.54 -4.90 2.04
N ASN A 18 -1.15 -6.01 1.40
CA ASN A 18 -1.63 -6.36 0.06
C ASN A 18 -3.12 -6.77 0.07
N HIS A 19 -3.64 -7.30 1.18
CA HIS A 19 -5.08 -7.55 1.32
C HIS A 19 -5.88 -6.24 1.32
N ILE A 20 -5.44 -5.23 2.08
CA ILE A 20 -6.08 -3.90 2.09
C ILE A 20 -6.09 -3.28 0.68
N ILE A 21 -4.98 -3.41 -0.04
CA ILE A 21 -4.86 -2.94 -1.43
C ILE A 21 -5.87 -3.67 -2.31
N MET A 22 -5.91 -4.99 -2.26
CA MET A 22 -6.78 -5.78 -3.14
C MET A 22 -8.26 -5.57 -2.84
N GLU A 23 -8.67 -5.36 -1.59
CA GLU A 23 -10.04 -4.92 -1.26
C GLU A 23 -10.39 -3.63 -2.01
N ALA A 24 -9.53 -2.61 -1.96
CA ALA A 24 -9.76 -1.35 -2.65
C ALA A 24 -9.75 -1.51 -4.18
N VAL A 25 -8.85 -2.33 -4.72
CA VAL A 25 -8.82 -2.68 -6.16
C VAL A 25 -10.13 -3.30 -6.60
N TYR A 26 -10.61 -4.35 -5.91
CA TYR A 26 -11.85 -5.02 -6.30
C TYR A 26 -13.07 -4.12 -6.13
N ASN A 27 -13.12 -3.26 -5.12
CA ASN A 27 -14.21 -2.28 -5.00
C ASN A 27 -14.30 -1.38 -6.25
N VAL A 28 -13.17 -0.85 -6.71
CA VAL A 28 -13.12 -0.03 -7.94
C VAL A 28 -13.48 -0.85 -9.18
N LEU A 29 -12.93 -2.05 -9.32
CA LEU A 29 -13.18 -2.88 -10.51
C LEU A 29 -14.63 -3.36 -10.56
N ASN A 30 -15.24 -3.75 -9.44
CA ASN A 30 -16.64 -4.15 -9.38
C ASN A 30 -17.59 -3.00 -9.77
N GLU A 31 -17.26 -1.76 -9.39
CA GLU A 31 -18.00 -0.56 -9.81
C GLU A 31 -17.94 -0.35 -11.33
N LEU A 32 -16.76 -0.55 -11.93
CA LEU A 32 -16.53 -0.34 -13.37
C LEU A 32 -17.07 -1.47 -14.24
N PHE A 33 -17.08 -2.70 -13.71
CA PHE A 33 -17.32 -3.91 -14.47
C PHE A 33 -18.37 -4.83 -13.79
N PRO A 34 -19.56 -4.33 -13.45
CA PRO A 34 -20.53 -5.04 -12.60
C PRO A 34 -21.10 -6.32 -13.23
N GLN A 35 -20.99 -6.47 -14.55
CA GLN A 35 -21.54 -7.61 -15.31
C GLN A 35 -20.45 -8.47 -15.96
N ASP A 36 -19.17 -8.20 -15.70
CA ASP A 36 -18.05 -8.90 -16.31
C ASP A 36 -17.45 -9.94 -15.35
N PHE A 37 -16.77 -10.93 -15.92
CA PHE A 37 -16.22 -12.04 -15.16
C PHE A 37 -14.78 -11.75 -14.73
N PHE A 38 -14.45 -11.96 -13.44
CA PHE A 38 -13.11 -11.75 -12.91
C PHE A 38 -12.34 -13.05 -12.72
N VAL A 39 -11.17 -13.14 -13.34
CA VAL A 39 -10.19 -14.20 -13.09
C VAL A 39 -9.05 -13.65 -12.23
N LYS A 40 -8.86 -14.24 -11.05
CA LYS A 40 -7.72 -13.92 -10.18
C LYS A 40 -6.47 -14.66 -10.64
N LEU A 41 -5.38 -13.94 -10.82
CA LEU A 41 -4.08 -14.48 -11.22
C LEU A 41 -3.07 -14.29 -10.08
N GLN A 42 -2.13 -15.24 -9.94
CA GLN A 42 -1.10 -15.15 -8.90
C GLN A 42 -0.17 -13.95 -9.06
N TYR A 43 0.46 -13.58 -7.95
CA TYR A 43 1.50 -12.56 -7.82
C TYR A 43 2.83 -13.23 -7.40
N LEU A 44 3.98 -12.59 -7.67
CA LEU A 44 5.37 -13.06 -7.43
C LEU A 44 5.81 -14.30 -8.23
N GLU A 45 4.98 -15.32 -8.28
CA GLU A 45 5.29 -16.57 -8.94
C GLU A 45 5.17 -16.47 -10.46
N LYS A 46 5.92 -17.33 -11.15
CA LYS A 46 5.80 -17.47 -12.60
C LYS A 46 4.43 -18.05 -12.96
N TYR A 47 3.88 -17.58 -14.07
CA TYR A 47 2.57 -18.00 -14.52
C TYR A 47 2.54 -19.43 -15.07
N GLY A 48 1.68 -20.26 -14.47
CA GLY A 48 1.39 -21.61 -14.91
C GLY A 48 0.48 -21.67 -16.14
N LYS A 49 0.21 -22.90 -16.62
CA LYS A 49 -0.60 -23.16 -17.84
C LYS A 49 -1.99 -22.52 -17.78
N PHE A 50 -2.68 -22.61 -16.65
CA PHE A 50 -4.03 -22.07 -16.49
C PHE A 50 -4.02 -20.54 -16.49
N SER A 51 -3.12 -19.92 -15.72
CA SER A 51 -2.97 -18.46 -15.66
C SER A 51 -2.68 -17.88 -17.05
N LYS A 52 -1.78 -18.53 -17.81
CA LYS A 52 -1.48 -18.18 -19.21
C LYS A 52 -2.68 -18.32 -20.14
N ARG A 53 -3.47 -19.40 -19.99
CA ARG A 53 -4.71 -19.59 -20.74
C ARG A 53 -5.70 -18.46 -20.45
N TYR A 54 -5.86 -18.08 -19.19
CA TYR A 54 -6.75 -16.99 -18.80
C TYR A 54 -6.26 -15.65 -19.36
N MET A 55 -4.99 -15.29 -19.19
CA MET A 55 -4.40 -14.08 -19.81
C MET A 55 -4.68 -14.00 -21.32
N LYS A 56 -4.57 -15.14 -22.02
CA LYS A 56 -4.81 -15.21 -23.46
C LYS A 56 -6.26 -14.88 -23.84
N ILE A 57 -7.24 -15.33 -23.05
CA ILE A 57 -8.66 -15.08 -23.33
C ILE A 57 -9.19 -13.78 -22.73
N SER A 58 -8.48 -13.18 -21.77
CA SER A 58 -8.92 -11.93 -21.14
C SER A 58 -8.87 -10.75 -22.11
N ASP A 59 -9.89 -9.91 -22.04
CA ASP A 59 -9.98 -8.64 -22.76
C ASP A 59 -9.02 -7.61 -22.14
N LEU A 60 -8.98 -7.57 -20.81
CA LEU A 60 -8.10 -6.71 -20.01
C LEU A 60 -7.46 -7.48 -18.87
N ILE A 61 -6.24 -7.07 -18.50
CA ILE A 61 -5.54 -7.56 -17.32
C ILE A 61 -5.23 -6.37 -16.43
N PHE A 62 -5.82 -6.28 -15.24
CA PHE A 62 -5.48 -5.25 -14.27
C PHE A 62 -4.35 -5.70 -13.37
N PHE A 63 -3.39 -4.81 -13.12
CA PHE A 63 -2.43 -4.95 -12.02
C PHE A 63 -2.64 -3.84 -11.01
N GLY A 64 -3.16 -4.21 -9.84
CA GLY A 64 -3.53 -3.30 -8.77
C GLY A 64 -2.49 -3.18 -7.67
N GLY A 65 -2.00 -1.96 -7.44
CA GLY A 65 -1.32 -1.57 -6.20
C GLY A 65 0.11 -2.08 -6.00
N THR A 66 0.51 -2.17 -4.73
CA THR A 66 1.82 -2.63 -4.22
C THR A 66 3.03 -1.93 -4.86
N ASN A 67 4.23 -2.53 -4.75
CA ASN A 67 5.51 -1.92 -5.10
C ASN A 67 6.30 -2.76 -6.12
N SER A 68 5.67 -3.12 -7.23
CA SER A 68 6.11 -4.23 -8.08
C SER A 68 6.81 -3.90 -9.37
N LEU A 69 6.95 -2.62 -9.71
CA LEU A 69 7.80 -2.21 -10.82
C LEU A 69 9.24 -2.03 -10.33
N SER A 70 10.21 -2.42 -11.16
CA SER A 70 11.63 -2.29 -10.85
C SER A 70 12.44 -2.03 -12.12
N SER A 71 13.63 -1.45 -11.99
CA SER A 71 14.50 -1.16 -13.13
C SER A 71 15.13 -2.39 -13.76
N GLU A 72 15.17 -3.51 -13.02
CA GLU A 72 15.78 -4.77 -13.44
C GLU A 72 14.82 -5.96 -13.26
N MET A 73 13.69 -5.94 -13.98
CA MET A 73 12.64 -6.97 -13.83
C MET A 73 13.09 -8.37 -14.28
N ASN A 74 14.21 -8.52 -14.97
CA ASN A 74 14.84 -9.82 -15.24
C ASN A 74 15.56 -10.42 -14.02
N LYS A 75 15.98 -9.59 -13.06
CA LYS A 75 16.65 -10.01 -11.82
C LYS A 75 15.68 -10.01 -10.64
N TYR A 76 14.84 -8.99 -10.56
CA TYR A 76 13.86 -8.78 -9.51
C TYR A 76 12.48 -8.54 -10.11
N SER A 77 11.78 -9.65 -10.41
CA SER A 77 10.40 -9.62 -10.90
C SER A 77 9.44 -9.86 -9.75
N GLN A 78 8.66 -8.85 -9.39
CA GLN A 78 7.53 -9.05 -8.48
C GLN A 78 6.25 -9.40 -9.23
N MET A 79 6.12 -8.99 -10.49
CA MET A 79 4.92 -9.21 -11.29
C MET A 79 4.86 -10.62 -11.92
N GLY A 80 5.90 -11.45 -11.79
CA GLY A 80 5.91 -12.82 -12.32
C GLY A 80 6.04 -12.96 -13.85
N PHE A 81 5.94 -11.86 -14.62
CA PHE A 81 6.11 -11.89 -16.08
C PHE A 81 7.56 -12.01 -16.51
N SER A 82 7.73 -12.75 -17.59
CA SER A 82 8.92 -12.77 -18.44
C SER A 82 8.55 -12.36 -19.89
N LEU A 83 9.56 -12.12 -20.73
CA LEU A 83 9.33 -11.84 -22.16
C LEU A 83 8.58 -12.96 -22.89
N LEU A 84 8.71 -14.22 -22.46
CA LEU A 84 7.98 -15.34 -23.06
C LEU A 84 6.47 -15.27 -22.80
N ASP A 85 6.08 -14.64 -21.70
CA ASP A 85 4.67 -14.53 -21.31
C ASP A 85 3.92 -13.48 -22.13
N LEU A 86 4.64 -12.63 -22.88
CA LEU A 86 4.06 -11.67 -23.83
C LEU A 86 3.20 -12.35 -24.90
N ILE A 87 3.48 -13.62 -25.24
CA ILE A 87 2.63 -14.41 -26.17
C ILE A 87 1.16 -14.46 -25.69
N TYR A 88 0.93 -14.37 -24.37
CA TYR A 88 -0.39 -14.46 -23.77
C TYR A 88 -0.98 -13.10 -23.36
N ALA A 89 -0.12 -12.11 -23.07
CA ALA A 89 -0.54 -10.86 -22.40
C ALA A 89 -0.07 -9.57 -23.11
N LYS A 90 0.50 -9.65 -24.31
CA LYS A 90 0.96 -8.46 -25.05
C LYS A 90 -0.16 -7.44 -25.23
N ASN A 91 0.10 -6.19 -24.85
CA ASN A 91 -0.80 -5.05 -24.96
C ASN A 91 -2.14 -5.24 -24.23
N LYS A 92 -2.15 -5.93 -23.08
CA LYS A 92 -3.38 -6.19 -22.32
C LYS A 92 -3.38 -5.61 -20.91
N LEU A 93 -2.19 -5.29 -20.38
CA LEU A 93 -2.07 -4.97 -18.96
C LEU A 93 -2.33 -3.49 -18.69
N VAL A 94 -3.27 -3.20 -17.79
CA VAL A 94 -3.59 -1.85 -17.32
C VAL A 94 -3.20 -1.71 -15.86
N LEU A 95 -2.34 -0.74 -15.56
CA LEU A 95 -1.91 -0.44 -14.20
C LEU A 95 -3.00 0.32 -13.43
N LEU A 96 -3.21 -0.10 -12.19
CA LEU A 96 -4.10 0.54 -11.21
C LEU A 96 -3.32 0.80 -9.92
N SER A 97 -2.78 1.99 -9.76
CA SER A 97 -2.07 2.44 -8.56
C SER A 97 -0.82 1.64 -8.18
N VAL A 98 -0.11 1.04 -9.15
CA VAL A 98 1.15 0.33 -8.85
C VAL A 98 2.27 1.31 -8.52
N GLY A 99 3.22 0.87 -7.69
CA GLY A 99 4.41 1.63 -7.33
C GLY A 99 5.72 1.02 -7.83
N TRP A 100 6.75 1.86 -7.91
CA TRP A 100 8.13 1.46 -8.13
C TRP A 100 8.79 1.05 -6.82
N TRP A 101 9.46 -0.11 -6.81
CA TRP A 101 9.92 -0.78 -5.59
C TRP A 101 10.78 0.13 -4.69
N GLN A 102 11.75 0.85 -5.27
CA GLN A 102 12.67 1.77 -4.58
C GLN A 102 13.20 2.84 -5.55
N TYR A 103 13.97 3.79 -5.03
CA TYR A 103 14.79 4.65 -5.88
C TYR A 103 15.85 3.81 -6.60
N GLN A 104 15.85 3.86 -7.93
CA GLN A 104 16.68 3.01 -8.77
C GLN A 104 17.19 3.79 -9.99
N PRO A 105 18.31 3.38 -10.60
CA PRO A 105 18.72 3.87 -11.91
C PRO A 105 17.65 3.62 -12.97
N LEU A 106 17.84 4.18 -14.17
CA LEU A 106 16.90 3.99 -15.27
C LEU A 106 16.66 2.51 -15.59
N PRO A 107 15.43 2.14 -16.02
CA PRO A 107 15.12 0.75 -16.33
C PRO A 107 16.00 0.20 -17.44
N ASN A 108 16.52 -1.01 -17.27
CA ASN A 108 17.39 -1.66 -18.24
C ASN A 108 16.63 -2.03 -19.52
N LEU A 109 17.35 -2.44 -20.56
CA LEU A 109 16.75 -2.77 -21.86
C LEU A 109 15.66 -3.85 -21.74
N TYR A 110 15.90 -4.87 -20.91
CA TYR A 110 14.92 -5.94 -20.67
C TYR A 110 13.60 -5.39 -20.13
N THR A 111 13.66 -4.62 -19.04
CA THR A 111 12.48 -4.01 -18.41
C THR A 111 11.75 -3.10 -19.39
N ARG A 112 12.49 -2.28 -20.16
CA ARG A 112 11.88 -1.40 -21.16
C ARG A 112 11.11 -2.19 -22.23
N ILE A 113 11.71 -3.26 -22.76
CA ILE A 113 11.06 -4.12 -23.76
C ILE A 113 9.82 -4.79 -23.16
N LEU A 114 9.95 -5.35 -21.95
CA LEU A 114 8.85 -6.03 -21.27
C LEU A 114 7.66 -5.08 -21.08
N LEU A 115 7.88 -3.93 -20.43
CA LEU A 115 6.80 -3.00 -20.10
C LEU A 115 6.14 -2.40 -21.35
N LYS A 116 6.92 -2.00 -22.37
CA LYS A 116 6.36 -1.45 -23.63
C LYS A 116 5.47 -2.43 -24.39
N ASN A 117 5.70 -3.73 -24.24
CA ASN A 117 4.92 -4.75 -24.93
C ASN A 117 3.80 -5.32 -24.06
N LEU A 118 3.96 -5.32 -22.74
CA LEU A 118 2.96 -5.86 -21.82
C LEU A 118 1.83 -4.86 -21.56
N LEU A 119 2.19 -3.60 -21.30
CA LEU A 119 1.23 -2.56 -20.97
C LEU A 119 0.37 -2.16 -22.17
N HIS A 120 -0.91 -1.90 -21.89
CA HIS A 120 -1.86 -1.52 -22.92
C HIS A 120 -1.60 -0.08 -23.42
N LYS A 121 -1.50 0.10 -24.74
CA LYS A 121 -1.13 1.38 -25.35
C LYS A 121 -2.26 2.41 -25.37
N ASP A 122 -3.50 1.96 -25.50
CA ASP A 122 -4.66 2.86 -25.66
C ASP A 122 -5.39 3.23 -24.36
N TYR A 123 -5.14 2.50 -23.26
CA TYR A 123 -5.73 2.82 -21.95
C TYR A 123 -4.76 3.64 -21.12
N PHE A 124 -5.26 4.62 -20.37
CA PHE A 124 -4.50 5.30 -19.34
C PHE A 124 -4.12 4.34 -18.21
N HIS A 125 -2.89 4.48 -17.75
CA HIS A 125 -2.34 3.80 -16.59
C HIS A 125 -2.35 4.73 -15.39
N ILE A 126 -2.79 4.22 -14.25
CA ILE A 126 -2.65 4.91 -12.97
C ILE A 126 -1.56 4.25 -12.16
N VAL A 127 -0.68 5.08 -11.59
CA VAL A 127 0.36 4.66 -10.66
C VAL A 127 0.22 5.40 -9.34
N ARG A 128 0.86 4.85 -8.30
CA ARG A 128 0.72 5.32 -6.92
C ARG A 128 1.30 6.70 -6.70
N ASP A 129 2.43 7.00 -7.34
CA ASP A 129 3.22 8.19 -7.04
C ASP A 129 3.91 8.78 -8.27
N SER A 130 4.31 10.03 -8.14
CA SER A 130 4.95 10.82 -9.18
C SER A 130 6.29 10.22 -9.62
N TYR A 131 7.06 9.65 -8.69
CA TYR A 131 8.29 8.93 -9.01
C TYR A 131 8.05 7.74 -9.95
N THR A 132 7.03 6.92 -9.69
CA THR A 132 6.65 5.80 -10.55
C THR A 132 6.20 6.27 -11.92
N ALA A 133 5.42 7.36 -11.99
CA ALA A 133 4.98 7.96 -13.24
C ALA A 133 6.17 8.45 -14.08
N GLU A 134 7.14 9.11 -13.44
CA GLU A 134 8.36 9.59 -14.07
C GLU A 134 9.20 8.41 -14.62
N MET A 135 9.37 7.34 -13.85
CA MET A 135 10.11 6.15 -14.30
C MET A 135 9.48 5.51 -15.53
N LEU A 136 8.16 5.39 -15.59
CA LEU A 136 7.45 4.86 -16.76
C LEU A 136 7.55 5.80 -17.97
N ARG A 137 7.49 7.13 -17.76
CA ARG A 137 7.74 8.10 -18.84
C ARG A 137 9.14 7.98 -19.42
N LYS A 138 10.15 7.74 -18.58
CA LYS A 138 11.54 7.47 -19.03
C LYS A 138 11.69 6.13 -19.77
N VAL A 139 10.81 5.16 -19.54
CA VAL A 139 10.70 3.98 -20.41
C VAL A 139 10.13 4.34 -21.78
N GLY A 140 9.34 5.41 -21.88
CA GLY A 140 8.61 5.83 -23.08
C GLY A 140 7.13 5.48 -23.04
N ILE A 141 6.56 5.26 -21.85
CA ILE A 141 5.13 5.02 -21.63
C ILE A 141 4.54 6.36 -21.18
N LEU A 142 3.80 7.02 -22.08
CA LEU A 142 3.35 8.41 -21.90
C LEU A 142 1.91 8.52 -21.39
N ASN A 143 1.10 7.48 -21.60
CA ASN A 143 -0.27 7.33 -21.12
C ASN A 143 -0.34 6.97 -19.63
N VAL A 144 0.51 7.57 -18.78
CA VAL A 144 0.63 7.26 -17.35
C VAL A 144 0.49 8.49 -16.48
N TYR A 145 -0.34 8.35 -15.43
CA TYR A 145 -0.69 9.42 -14.51
C TYR A 145 -0.60 8.96 -13.06
N ASN A 146 -0.26 9.90 -12.17
CA ASN A 146 -0.29 9.66 -10.73
C ASN A 146 -1.73 9.80 -10.23
N GLY A 147 -2.32 8.70 -9.76
CA GLY A 147 -3.66 8.68 -9.18
C GLY A 147 -3.64 8.40 -7.68
N SER A 148 -2.50 8.52 -7.01
CA SER A 148 -2.29 8.03 -5.64
C SER A 148 -2.49 6.51 -5.49
N CYS A 149 -2.35 5.99 -4.28
CA CYS A 149 -2.74 4.62 -3.96
C CYS A 149 -4.26 4.48 -3.99
N VAL A 150 -4.77 3.43 -4.65
CA VAL A 150 -6.21 3.08 -4.69
C VAL A 150 -6.87 3.01 -3.30
N THR A 151 -6.10 2.67 -2.26
CA THR A 151 -6.59 2.64 -0.86
C THR A 151 -6.93 4.03 -0.31
N THR A 152 -6.51 5.10 -0.97
CA THR A 152 -6.79 6.49 -0.55
C THR A 152 -7.98 7.11 -1.29
N TRP A 153 -8.53 6.44 -2.31
CA TRP A 153 -9.53 7.04 -3.20
C TRP A 153 -10.88 7.36 -2.54
N ASN A 154 -11.15 6.81 -1.36
CA ASN A 154 -12.36 7.14 -0.60
C ASN A 154 -12.09 8.15 0.54
N LEU A 155 -10.86 8.64 0.69
CA LEU A 155 -10.51 9.65 1.69
C LEU A 155 -10.82 11.05 1.15
N THR A 156 -12.11 11.34 0.96
CA THR A 156 -12.57 12.67 0.50
C THR A 156 -12.36 13.73 1.59
N PRO A 157 -12.41 15.04 1.26
CA PRO A 157 -12.38 16.10 2.27
C PRO A 157 -13.43 15.91 3.37
N GLU A 158 -14.64 15.48 3.02
CA GLU A 158 -15.73 15.22 3.98
C GLU A 158 -15.43 14.03 4.89
N HIS A 159 -14.73 13.01 4.38
CA HIS A 159 -14.27 11.89 5.19
C HIS A 159 -13.16 12.34 6.15
N CYS A 160 -12.17 13.07 5.63
CA CYS A 160 -11.03 13.56 6.39
C CYS A 160 -11.44 14.53 7.51
N ALA A 161 -12.46 15.36 7.30
CA ALA A 161 -13.01 16.28 8.31
C ALA A 161 -13.63 15.56 9.53
N GLN A 162 -13.94 14.27 9.42
CA GLN A 162 -14.49 13.46 10.51
C GLN A 162 -13.39 12.82 11.38
N ILE A 163 -12.11 12.96 11.00
CA ILE A 163 -10.99 12.39 11.73
C ILE A 163 -10.69 13.27 12.95
N PRO A 164 -10.53 12.70 14.17
CA PRO A 164 -10.21 13.47 15.36
C PRO A 164 -8.93 14.30 15.21
N HIS A 165 -8.99 15.55 15.67
CA HIS A 165 -7.84 16.47 15.59
C HIS A 165 -6.89 16.36 16.78
N VAL A 166 -7.38 15.81 17.89
CA VAL A 166 -6.64 15.65 19.14
C VAL A 166 -6.36 14.18 19.41
N LYS A 167 -5.33 13.95 20.20
CA LYS A 167 -4.87 12.63 20.62
C LYS A 167 -5.97 11.81 21.29
N SER A 168 -6.04 10.54 20.93
CA SER A 168 -6.89 9.55 21.62
C SER A 168 -6.24 8.99 22.90
N GLU A 169 -7.01 8.21 23.68
CA GLU A 169 -6.51 7.59 24.91
C GLU A 169 -5.57 6.41 24.64
N ASN A 170 -5.76 5.72 23.51
CA ASN A 170 -5.02 4.53 23.13
C ASN A 170 -4.31 4.74 21.78
N VAL A 171 -3.40 3.85 21.44
CA VAL A 171 -2.71 3.87 20.15
C VAL A 171 -2.57 2.46 19.60
N VAL A 172 -2.66 2.31 18.29
CA VAL A 172 -2.19 1.12 17.59
C VAL A 172 -0.86 1.43 16.89
N ILE A 173 0.10 0.53 17.09
CA ILE A 173 1.41 0.55 16.44
C ILE A 173 1.56 -0.67 15.53
N THR A 174 2.22 -0.44 14.42
CA THR A 174 2.74 -1.48 13.55
C THR A 174 4.23 -1.24 13.35
N LEU A 175 5.03 -2.29 13.40
CA LEU A 175 6.43 -2.28 13.01
C LEU A 175 6.62 -3.24 11.83
N THR A 176 7.83 -3.26 11.28
CA THR A 176 8.15 -4.14 10.16
C THR A 176 9.42 -4.93 10.42
N ASP A 177 9.41 -6.17 9.99
CA ASP A 177 10.53 -7.12 10.12
C ASP A 177 11.58 -7.02 9.02
N TYR A 178 11.22 -6.53 7.83
CA TYR A 178 12.13 -6.45 6.67
C TYR A 178 13.03 -5.20 6.62
N ASN A 179 12.78 -4.19 7.45
CA ASN A 179 13.59 -2.97 7.54
C ASN A 179 13.56 -2.46 8.98
N LYS A 180 14.28 -3.16 9.86
CA LYS A 180 14.33 -2.89 11.30
C LYS A 180 15.28 -1.72 11.62
N SER A 181 14.97 -0.93 12.65
CA SER A 181 15.94 -0.10 13.37
C SER A 181 15.69 -0.27 14.86
N PRO A 182 16.30 -1.29 15.51
CA PRO A 182 15.99 -1.62 16.90
C PRO A 182 16.03 -0.42 17.86
N SER A 183 17.02 0.47 17.70
CA SER A 183 17.14 1.66 18.55
C SER A 183 15.99 2.66 18.35
N ASP A 184 15.65 2.99 17.10
CA ASP A 184 14.60 3.97 16.82
C ASP A 184 13.21 3.40 17.07
N ASP A 185 13.02 2.12 16.74
CA ASP A 185 11.74 1.42 16.90
C ASP A 185 11.45 1.16 18.40
N PHE A 186 12.49 0.91 19.21
CA PHE A 186 12.35 0.88 20.68
C PHE A 186 11.99 2.25 21.26
N ARG A 187 12.70 3.32 20.86
CA ARG A 187 12.39 4.69 21.31
C ARG A 187 10.95 5.10 20.96
N LEU A 188 10.49 4.74 19.76
CA LEU A 188 9.10 4.96 19.36
C LEU A 188 8.15 4.23 20.33
N LEU A 189 8.40 2.95 20.58
CA LEU A 189 7.58 2.16 21.51
C LEU A 189 7.57 2.74 22.92
N GLU A 190 8.72 3.19 23.46
CA GLU A 190 8.82 3.86 24.76
C GLU A 190 7.97 5.13 24.82
N ILE A 191 8.02 5.97 23.78
CA ILE A 191 7.18 7.16 23.67
C ILE A 191 5.70 6.77 23.69
N LEU A 192 5.28 5.79 22.89
CA LEU A 192 3.88 5.36 22.85
C LEU A 192 3.41 4.80 24.18
N VAL A 193 4.21 3.95 24.81
CA VAL A 193 3.93 3.37 26.12
C VAL A 193 3.88 4.46 27.19
N LYS A 194 4.72 5.50 27.13
CA LYS A 194 4.70 6.61 28.09
C LYS A 194 3.45 7.49 27.92
N HIS A 195 3.01 7.73 26.70
CA HIS A 195 1.96 8.70 26.42
C HIS A 195 0.55 8.09 26.35
N TYR A 196 0.37 6.83 25.99
CA TYR A 196 -0.96 6.22 25.81
C TYR A 196 -1.31 5.23 26.94
N LYS A 197 -2.61 5.07 27.22
CA LYS A 197 -3.10 4.13 28.24
C LYS A 197 -2.84 2.69 27.82
N LYS A 198 -3.26 2.31 26.60
CA LYS A 198 -3.01 1.01 25.98
C LYS A 198 -2.30 1.17 24.65
N VAL A 199 -1.39 0.25 24.36
CA VAL A 199 -0.65 0.16 23.09
C VAL A 199 -1.03 -1.15 22.42
N TYR A 200 -1.82 -1.04 21.35
CA TYR A 200 -2.20 -2.18 20.53
C TYR A 200 -1.11 -2.43 19.50
N ILE A 201 -0.67 -3.68 19.35
CA ILE A 201 0.33 -4.08 18.38
C ILE A 201 -0.37 -4.88 17.29
N TRP A 202 -0.40 -4.36 16.06
CA TRP A 202 -0.91 -5.13 14.92
C TRP A 202 0.24 -5.74 14.12
N ILE A 203 0.16 -7.07 13.97
CA ILE A 203 1.13 -7.91 13.26
C ILE A 203 0.66 -8.05 11.80
N GLN A 204 1.46 -7.56 10.84
CA GLN A 204 1.15 -7.67 9.40
C GLN A 204 1.98 -8.73 8.67
N GLY A 205 3.23 -8.94 9.11
CA GLY A 205 4.19 -9.85 8.50
C GLY A 205 4.57 -11.01 9.41
N LEU A 206 5.11 -12.09 8.82
CA LEU A 206 5.48 -13.30 9.56
C LEU A 206 6.53 -13.05 10.66
N GLY A 207 7.49 -12.15 10.41
CA GLY A 207 8.55 -11.82 11.38
C GLY A 207 8.21 -10.70 12.35
N ASP A 208 7.08 -9.99 12.18
CA ASP A 208 6.76 -8.80 12.98
C ASP A 208 6.64 -9.16 14.47
N MET A 209 5.97 -10.27 14.80
CA MET A 209 5.79 -10.68 16.19
C MET A 209 7.12 -11.02 16.87
N ASN A 210 8.03 -11.69 16.15
CA ASN A 210 9.37 -11.98 16.68
C ASN A 210 10.14 -10.69 16.94
N TYR A 211 10.04 -9.73 16.02
CA TYR A 211 10.68 -8.44 16.20
C TYR A 211 10.11 -7.64 17.38
N PHE A 212 8.78 -7.59 17.52
CA PHE A 212 8.15 -6.97 18.69
C PHE A 212 8.58 -7.63 19.99
N LYS A 213 8.67 -8.96 20.03
CA LYS A 213 9.18 -9.70 21.20
C LYS A 213 10.61 -9.32 21.56
N GLU A 214 11.45 -9.00 20.59
CA GLU A 214 12.82 -8.50 20.85
C GLU A 214 12.76 -7.13 21.52
N LEU A 215 11.96 -6.20 20.99
CA LEU A 215 11.88 -4.82 21.48
C LEU A 215 11.25 -4.69 22.87
N ILE A 216 10.22 -5.49 23.17
CA ILE A 216 9.52 -5.37 24.46
C ILE A 216 10.32 -5.95 25.63
N LYS A 217 11.41 -6.70 25.40
CA LYS A 217 12.20 -7.31 26.49
C LYS A 217 12.71 -6.27 27.48
N ASP A 218 13.11 -5.12 26.96
CA ASP A 218 13.72 -4.03 27.72
C ASP A 218 12.69 -3.13 28.42
N LEU A 219 11.39 -3.35 28.19
CA LEU A 219 10.32 -2.66 28.91
C LEU A 219 10.10 -3.24 30.32
N ARG A 220 9.61 -2.41 31.25
CA ARG A 220 9.24 -2.88 32.60
C ARG A 220 7.94 -3.69 32.54
N GLU A 221 7.73 -4.60 33.48
CA GLU A 221 6.51 -5.45 33.52
C GLU A 221 5.20 -4.64 33.53
N LYS A 222 5.16 -3.54 34.28
CA LYS A 222 4.00 -2.62 34.29
C LYS A 222 3.70 -1.98 32.92
N GLU A 223 4.70 -1.85 32.07
CA GLU A 223 4.56 -1.32 30.70
C GLU A 223 4.11 -2.42 29.75
N LYS A 224 4.69 -3.61 29.87
CA LYS A 224 4.28 -4.80 29.11
C LYS A 224 2.80 -5.13 29.32
N ASN A 225 2.27 -4.99 30.54
CA ASN A 225 0.85 -5.23 30.85
C ASN A 225 -0.14 -4.30 30.12
N ARG A 226 0.34 -3.21 29.50
CA ARG A 226 -0.49 -2.27 28.72
C ARG A 226 -0.42 -2.54 27.21
N ILE A 227 0.38 -3.53 26.81
CA ILE A 227 0.54 -3.94 25.42
C ILE A 227 -0.48 -5.04 25.10
N ILE A 228 -1.26 -4.83 24.04
CA ILE A 228 -2.26 -5.77 23.56
C ILE A 228 -1.91 -6.18 22.14
N VAL A 229 -1.66 -7.46 21.92
CA VAL A 229 -1.36 -7.97 20.58
C VAL A 229 -2.66 -8.25 19.85
N ILE A 230 -2.84 -7.60 18.70
CA ILE A 230 -3.94 -7.87 17.78
C ILE A 230 -3.57 -9.10 16.94
N PRO A 231 -4.47 -10.09 16.79
CA PRO A 231 -4.23 -11.23 15.91
C PRO A 231 -3.78 -10.80 14.50
N PRO A 232 -2.92 -11.58 13.82
CA PRO A 232 -2.45 -11.28 12.46
C PRO A 232 -3.55 -11.59 11.43
N LYS A 233 -4.67 -10.88 11.53
CA LYS A 233 -5.86 -10.98 10.68
C LYS A 233 -6.36 -9.57 10.39
N LEU A 234 -6.72 -9.30 9.13
CA LEU A 234 -7.23 -7.98 8.76
C LEU A 234 -8.54 -7.65 9.48
N TYR A 235 -9.47 -8.61 9.59
CA TYR A 235 -10.74 -8.40 10.30
C TYR A 235 -10.54 -8.03 11.79
N ALA A 236 -9.52 -8.59 12.45
CA ALA A 236 -9.25 -8.30 13.87
C ALA A 236 -8.69 -6.89 14.05
N TYR A 237 -7.94 -6.39 13.05
CA TYR A 237 -7.51 -5.01 13.02
C TYR A 237 -8.68 -4.06 12.75
N ASP A 238 -9.52 -4.38 11.77
CA ASP A 238 -10.71 -3.60 11.45
C ASP A 238 -11.67 -3.51 12.64
N GLU A 239 -11.83 -4.60 13.41
CA GLU A 239 -12.65 -4.60 14.63
C GLU A 239 -12.10 -3.63 15.69
N ILE A 240 -10.78 -3.60 15.88
CA ILE A 240 -10.13 -2.64 16.79
C ILE A 240 -10.30 -1.21 16.29
N LEU A 241 -10.08 -0.98 14.99
CA LEU A 241 -10.29 0.34 14.39
C LEU A 241 -11.76 0.79 14.44
N ALA A 242 -12.72 -0.12 14.36
CA ALA A 242 -14.14 0.22 14.42
C ALA A 242 -14.60 0.59 15.84
N ASN A 243 -14.14 -0.15 16.85
CA ASN A 243 -14.76 -0.16 18.17
C ASN A 243 -13.91 0.49 19.27
N VAL A 244 -12.65 0.83 18.99
CA VAL A 244 -11.75 1.42 19.98
C VAL A 244 -11.35 2.83 19.54
N GLU A 245 -11.47 3.78 20.45
CA GLU A 245 -10.90 5.11 20.28
C GLU A 245 -9.38 5.02 20.47
N LEU A 246 -8.66 5.26 19.37
CA LEU A 246 -7.20 5.20 19.31
C LEU A 246 -6.62 6.06 18.19
N ASP A 247 -5.35 6.40 18.32
CA ASP A 247 -4.51 6.91 17.22
C ASP A 247 -3.79 5.75 16.52
N TYR A 248 -3.38 5.94 15.27
CA TYR A 248 -2.41 5.06 14.60
C TYR A 248 -1.04 5.72 14.55
N ILE A 249 0.01 5.02 14.99
CA ILE A 249 1.41 5.44 14.82
C ILE A 249 2.28 4.24 14.47
N GLY A 250 2.79 4.13 13.22
CA GLY A 250 3.56 2.94 12.83
C GLY A 250 4.20 2.97 11.44
N THR A 251 5.03 1.97 11.14
CA THR A 251 5.84 1.89 9.90
C THR A 251 5.15 1.19 8.72
N ARG A 252 3.98 0.55 8.92
CA ARG A 252 3.24 -0.14 7.85
C ARG A 252 2.29 0.84 7.16
N LEU A 253 2.73 1.45 6.06
CA LEU A 253 1.97 2.42 5.25
C LEU A 253 0.46 2.09 5.10
N HIS A 254 0.13 0.90 4.61
CA HIS A 254 -1.28 0.53 4.37
C HIS A 254 -2.05 0.27 5.66
N GLY A 255 -1.39 -0.07 6.77
CA GLY A 255 -2.04 -0.11 8.07
C GLY A 255 -2.48 1.26 8.54
N GLY A 256 -1.66 2.29 8.29
CA GLY A 256 -2.03 3.69 8.54
C GLY A 256 -3.13 4.18 7.61
N ILE A 257 -3.08 3.85 6.32
CA ILE A 257 -4.16 4.20 5.39
C ILE A 257 -5.49 3.54 5.80
N ARG A 258 -5.45 2.27 6.23
CA ARG A 258 -6.64 1.60 6.76
C ARG A 258 -7.16 2.29 8.04
N ALA A 259 -6.28 2.75 8.93
CA ALA A 259 -6.69 3.54 10.09
C ALA A 259 -7.39 4.86 9.67
N LEU A 260 -6.88 5.55 8.63
CA LEU A 260 -7.56 6.71 8.04
C LEU A 260 -8.94 6.35 7.47
N GLN A 261 -9.10 5.20 6.81
CA GLN A 261 -10.40 4.72 6.32
C GLN A 261 -11.41 4.49 7.46
N PHE A 262 -10.93 4.14 8.66
CA PHE A 262 -11.73 4.05 9.89
C PHE A 262 -11.78 5.36 10.71
N LYS A 263 -11.42 6.47 10.07
CA LYS A 263 -11.44 7.82 10.63
C LYS A 263 -10.56 7.98 11.87
N LYS A 264 -9.48 7.20 11.98
CA LYS A 264 -8.52 7.32 13.08
C LYS A 264 -7.41 8.30 12.74
N ARG A 265 -7.06 9.11 13.72
CA ARG A 265 -5.96 10.06 13.64
C ARG A 265 -4.66 9.27 13.46
N THR A 266 -3.91 9.57 12.41
CA THR A 266 -2.86 8.67 11.90
C THR A 266 -1.56 9.43 11.67
N LEU A 267 -0.45 8.85 12.15
CA LEU A 267 0.91 9.23 11.80
C LEU A 267 1.67 8.01 11.27
N ILE A 268 2.18 8.11 10.04
CA ILE A 268 2.96 7.03 9.44
C ILE A 268 4.45 7.31 9.62
N ILE A 269 5.21 6.30 10.04
CA ILE A 269 6.66 6.37 10.15
C ILE A 269 7.26 5.92 8.82
N GLY A 270 7.81 6.87 8.07
CA GLY A 270 8.41 6.67 6.76
C GLY A 270 9.74 5.92 6.85
N ILE A 271 9.77 4.70 6.30
CA ILE A 271 10.94 3.81 6.25
C ILE A 271 11.44 3.54 4.82
N ASP A 272 10.67 3.95 3.81
CA ASP A 272 11.00 3.77 2.39
C ASP A 272 10.37 4.86 1.51
N ASN A 273 10.62 4.78 0.21
CA ASN A 273 10.12 5.73 -0.77
C ASN A 273 8.60 5.76 -0.87
N ARG A 274 7.87 4.70 -0.51
CA ARG A 274 6.40 4.67 -0.68
C ARG A 274 5.74 5.74 0.18
N ALA A 275 6.07 5.75 1.47
CA ALA A 275 5.52 6.72 2.40
C ALA A 275 6.02 8.15 2.07
N ILE A 276 7.29 8.28 1.70
CA ILE A 276 7.90 9.58 1.36
C ILE A 276 7.24 10.19 0.12
N GLU A 277 7.04 9.42 -0.94
CA GLU A 277 6.41 9.92 -2.17
C GLU A 277 4.93 10.22 -1.95
N MET A 278 4.20 9.38 -1.20
CA MET A 278 2.80 9.70 -0.86
C MET A 278 2.67 10.93 0.03
N HIS A 279 3.63 11.18 0.92
CA HIS A 279 3.68 12.43 1.68
C HIS A 279 3.80 13.65 0.74
N LYS A 280 4.74 13.60 -0.22
CA LYS A 280 4.93 14.69 -1.19
C LYS A 280 3.72 14.88 -2.11
N ASP A 281 3.15 13.79 -2.61
CA ASP A 281 2.12 13.83 -3.65
C ASP A 281 0.74 14.19 -3.11
N ILE A 282 0.37 13.66 -1.94
CA ILE A 282 -0.99 13.79 -1.41
C ILE A 282 -1.05 14.36 0.01
N ASN A 283 0.06 14.87 0.55
CA ASN A 283 0.14 15.37 1.92
C ASN A 283 -0.22 14.31 2.99
N LEU A 284 0.13 13.04 2.74
CA LEU A 284 -0.06 11.99 3.75
C LEU A 284 0.80 12.29 4.99
N ASN A 285 0.25 12.16 6.19
CA ASN A 285 0.97 12.46 7.45
C ASN A 285 2.10 11.45 7.70
N VAL A 286 3.33 11.83 7.34
CA VAL A 286 4.51 10.96 7.43
C VAL A 286 5.65 11.70 8.10
N VAL A 287 6.30 11.05 9.05
CA VAL A 287 7.57 11.51 9.65
C VAL A 287 8.67 10.50 9.39
N LYS A 288 9.92 10.95 9.31
CA LYS A 288 11.06 10.05 9.13
C LYS A 288 11.26 9.19 10.39
N ARG A 289 11.60 7.91 10.22
CA ARG A 289 12.02 7.07 11.35
C ARG A 289 13.18 7.74 12.11
N GLY A 290 13.08 7.73 13.44
CA GLY A 290 14.04 8.37 14.35
C GLY A 290 13.70 9.82 14.72
N ASP A 291 12.74 10.46 14.04
CA ASP A 291 12.28 11.80 14.41
C ASP A 291 11.27 11.75 15.57
N THR A 292 11.80 11.55 16.77
CA THR A 292 11.01 11.45 18.00
C THR A 292 10.29 12.75 18.35
N GLN A 293 10.87 13.90 18.00
CA GLN A 293 10.27 15.20 18.29
C GLN A 293 8.98 15.39 17.50
N SER A 294 8.98 15.07 16.20
CA SER A 294 7.76 15.15 15.39
C SER A 294 6.68 14.17 15.85
N VAL A 295 7.08 12.97 16.31
CA VAL A 295 6.14 12.02 16.94
C VAL A 295 5.51 12.61 18.19
N ILE A 296 6.30 13.20 19.10
CA ILE A 296 5.79 13.83 20.33
C ILE A 296 4.89 15.03 19.98
N ASN A 297 5.30 15.87 19.04
CA ASN A 297 4.50 17.01 18.57
C ASN A 297 3.14 16.56 18.02
N PHE A 298 3.10 15.46 17.27
CA PHE A 298 1.84 14.86 16.86
C PHE A 298 1.04 14.36 18.07
N ILE A 299 1.63 13.62 18.99
CA ILE A 299 0.93 13.08 20.16
C ILE A 299 0.34 14.20 21.03
N GLU A 300 1.07 15.28 21.28
CA GLU A 300 0.66 16.34 22.21
C GLU A 300 -0.12 17.47 21.53
N GLY A 301 0.08 17.64 20.23
CA GLY A 301 -0.53 18.70 19.44
C GLY A 301 -1.86 18.34 18.81
N LYS A 302 -2.45 19.34 18.16
CA LYS A 302 -3.57 19.17 17.23
C LYS A 302 -3.03 18.86 15.84
N TYR A 303 -3.69 17.96 15.12
CA TYR A 303 -3.37 17.64 13.72
C TYR A 303 -4.67 17.54 12.92
N ILE A 304 -4.77 18.28 11.82
CA ILE A 304 -5.90 18.23 10.90
C ILE A 304 -5.49 17.34 9.73
N THR A 305 -6.32 16.36 9.40
CA THR A 305 -6.05 15.49 8.25
C THR A 305 -6.57 16.16 6.99
N GLU A 306 -5.67 16.58 6.10
CA GLU A 306 -6.00 17.17 4.81
C GLU A 306 -5.15 16.50 3.72
N LEU A 307 -5.81 15.79 2.79
CA LEU A 307 -5.14 15.04 1.73
C LEU A 307 -5.44 15.64 0.36
N ASN A 308 -4.41 15.74 -0.47
CA ASN A 308 -4.50 16.25 -1.85
C ASN A 308 -4.72 15.10 -2.84
N ILE A 309 -5.83 14.36 -2.70
CA ILE A 309 -6.13 13.22 -3.58
C ILE A 309 -6.46 13.70 -5.00
N PRO A 310 -5.83 13.18 -6.06
CA PRO A 310 -6.02 13.66 -7.43
C PRO A 310 -7.31 13.11 -8.07
N PHE A 311 -8.47 13.47 -7.53
CA PHE A 311 -9.78 12.97 -7.95
C PHE A 311 -10.06 13.17 -9.45
N ASP A 312 -9.63 14.28 -10.05
CA ASP A 312 -9.80 14.51 -11.49
C ASP A 312 -9.09 13.46 -12.35
N VAL A 313 -7.88 13.06 -11.93
CA VAL A 313 -7.08 12.04 -12.63
C VAL A 313 -7.75 10.67 -12.46
N ILE A 314 -8.20 10.36 -11.24
CA ILE A 314 -8.91 9.12 -10.91
C ILE A 314 -10.20 9.00 -11.74
N ASN A 315 -10.99 10.07 -11.80
CA ASN A 315 -12.27 10.11 -12.52
C ASN A 315 -12.06 9.98 -14.03
N LYS A 316 -11.05 10.65 -14.60
CA LYS A 316 -10.67 10.47 -16.02
C LYS A 316 -10.25 9.04 -16.32
N TRP A 317 -9.47 8.41 -15.44
CA TRP A 317 -9.09 7.00 -15.59
C TRP A 317 -10.31 6.07 -15.48
N LYS A 318 -11.24 6.30 -14.56
CA LYS A 318 -12.46 5.49 -14.47
C LYS A 318 -13.34 5.63 -15.74
N ALA A 319 -13.44 6.84 -16.29
CA ALA A 319 -14.33 7.15 -17.40
C ALA A 319 -13.96 6.43 -18.71
N GLN A 320 -12.70 6.03 -18.91
CA GLN A 320 -12.27 5.35 -20.14
C GLN A 320 -12.84 3.93 -20.33
N PHE A 321 -13.42 3.33 -19.27
CA PHE A 321 -13.96 1.97 -19.31
C PHE A 321 -15.48 1.92 -19.47
N LYS A 322 -16.12 3.09 -19.52
CA LYS A 322 -17.56 3.26 -19.67
C LYS A 322 -18.01 3.18 -21.12
#